data_AF-A0AAU7F7V5-F1
#
_entry.id   AF-A0AAU7F7V5-F1
#
_cell.length_a   1.000
_cell.length_b   1.000
_cell.length_c   1.000
_cell.angle_alpha   90.00
_cell.angle_beta   90.00
_cell.angle_gamma   90.00
#
_symmetry.space_group_name_H-M   'P 1'
#
loop_
_entity.id
_entity.type
_entity.pdbx_description
1 polymer ?
#
loop_
_entity_poly.entity_id
_entity_poly.type
_entity_poly.pdbx_seq_one_letter_code
_entity_poly.pdbx_strand_id
1 'polypeptide(L)'
;MSVKKEAENSSLKKVKTLCEAKQILSWFDNHHYERKIINFSLKDWLSEFEYRSHWRYFLGDASQNRLNEEQMLLYARHIAKIGSQSLGPEKADIECRIEPHEFSYSPVRSIKPSHLAAHAGDVFFSELVSSLKIDAVDFLAGGMDSTELEVFDHIPVHLINKNRYPDIVEASNGEILASIDILAPDEIIIDGIKEWLKQVRKDFAIAAPEKGSFGDKDMKKWREFRVLQYIDITLFAQLSNLELTQYQIGEILFHDELCPAPERVRKTVKPEADRMLDRHSLARFSLQLAYET
;
A
#
# COMPACT_ATOMS: atom_id res chain seq x y z
N MET A 1 -2.36 5.30 48.22
CA MET A 1 -2.23 3.84 47.95
C MET A 1 -2.80 3.38 46.59
N SER A 2 -3.45 4.22 45.79
CA SER A 2 -4.06 3.80 44.51
C SER A 2 -3.07 3.69 43.34
N VAL A 3 -2.01 4.52 43.31
CA VAL A 3 -1.06 4.61 42.17
C VAL A 3 -0.15 3.37 42.03
N LYS A 4 0.13 2.65 43.13
CA LYS A 4 0.96 1.43 43.08
C LYS A 4 0.24 0.23 42.44
N LYS A 5 -1.10 0.14 42.55
CA LYS A 5 -1.88 -0.96 41.95
C LYS A 5 -2.00 -0.84 40.43
N GLU A 6 -2.00 0.37 39.87
CA GLU A 6 -2.00 0.57 38.40
C GLU A 6 -0.64 0.26 37.76
N ALA A 7 0.47 0.58 38.45
CA ALA A 7 1.81 0.24 37.98
C ALA A 7 2.10 -1.27 38.02
N GLU A 8 1.60 -1.99 39.03
CA GLU A 8 1.68 -3.45 39.10
C GLU A 8 0.80 -4.14 38.04
N ASN A 9 -0.42 -3.63 37.76
CA ASN A 9 -1.26 -4.17 36.69
C ASN A 9 -0.69 -3.90 35.28
N SER A 10 0.01 -2.77 35.09
CA SER A 10 0.70 -2.46 33.83
C SER A 10 1.94 -3.35 33.61
N SER A 11 2.68 -3.64 34.68
CA SER A 11 3.86 -4.51 34.63
C SER A 11 3.48 -5.99 34.48
N LEU A 12 2.37 -6.44 35.09
CA LEU A 12 1.81 -7.78 34.89
C LEU A 12 1.21 -7.99 33.49
N LYS A 13 0.74 -6.92 32.81
CA LYS A 13 0.33 -7.00 31.39
C LYS A 13 1.52 -7.12 30.42
N LYS A 14 2.66 -6.50 30.72
CA LYS A 14 3.88 -6.59 29.88
C LYS A 14 4.62 -7.91 29.98
N VAL A 15 4.37 -8.70 31.03
CA VAL A 15 4.99 -10.02 31.27
C VAL A 15 4.05 -11.17 30.84
N LYS A 16 3.04 -10.91 30.01
CA LYS A 16 2.39 -11.94 29.17
C LYS A 16 3.34 -12.36 28.03
N THR A 17 4.40 -12.98 28.50
CA THR A 17 5.74 -13.16 27.93
C THR A 17 5.75 -14.02 26.67
N LEU A 18 6.76 -13.80 25.84
CA LEU A 18 7.28 -14.61 24.73
C LEU A 18 6.74 -16.05 24.56
N CYS A 19 6.53 -16.80 25.64
CA CYS A 19 5.88 -18.11 25.63
C CYS A 19 4.47 -18.10 25.02
N GLU A 20 3.61 -17.14 25.40
CA GLU A 20 2.28 -16.97 24.79
C GLU A 20 2.42 -16.60 23.31
N ALA A 21 3.34 -15.68 22.96
CA ALA A 21 3.61 -15.33 21.57
C ALA A 21 4.11 -16.53 20.76
N LYS A 22 5.00 -17.37 21.31
CA LYS A 22 5.48 -18.62 20.67
C LYS A 22 4.36 -19.65 20.51
N GLN A 23 3.45 -19.75 21.47
CA GLN A 23 2.31 -20.64 21.38
C GLN A 23 1.31 -20.16 20.31
N ILE A 24 1.06 -18.86 20.26
CA ILE A 24 0.16 -18.23 19.29
C ILE A 24 0.78 -18.29 17.88
N LEU A 25 2.09 -18.09 17.75
CA LEU A 25 2.85 -18.19 16.50
C LEU A 25 3.39 -19.61 16.26
N SER A 26 2.82 -20.64 16.90
CA SER A 26 3.24 -22.03 16.68
C SER A 26 2.98 -22.51 15.25
N TRP A 27 2.07 -21.83 14.54
CA TRP A 27 1.82 -22.04 13.11
C TRP A 27 2.92 -21.44 12.22
N PHE A 28 3.74 -20.53 12.75
CA PHE A 28 4.75 -19.80 12.00
C PHE A 28 6.08 -20.58 11.98
N ASP A 29 6.43 -21.11 10.79
CA ASP A 29 7.66 -21.86 10.56
C ASP A 29 8.50 -21.20 9.45
N ASN A 30 9.66 -20.65 9.83
CA ASN A 30 10.59 -20.02 8.88
C ASN A 30 11.03 -20.98 7.77
N HIS A 31 11.26 -22.26 8.08
CA HIS A 31 11.72 -23.22 7.08
C HIS A 31 10.65 -23.51 6.03
N HIS A 32 9.38 -23.39 6.40
CA HIS A 32 8.31 -23.51 5.42
C HIS A 32 8.30 -22.34 4.44
N TYR A 33 8.40 -21.12 4.96
CA TYR A 33 8.51 -19.92 4.13
C TYR A 33 9.69 -20.01 3.15
N GLU A 34 10.87 -20.37 3.65
CA GLU A 34 12.08 -20.47 2.84
C GLU A 34 11.93 -21.45 1.69
N ARG A 35 11.32 -22.62 1.94
CA ARG A 35 11.08 -23.63 0.89
C ARG A 35 10.17 -23.16 -0.23
N LYS A 36 9.18 -22.31 0.07
CA LYS A 36 8.26 -21.78 -0.96
C LYS A 36 8.85 -20.57 -1.68
N ILE A 37 9.40 -19.63 -0.92
CA ILE A 37 9.86 -18.34 -1.43
C ILE A 37 11.13 -18.46 -2.27
N ILE A 38 11.92 -19.54 -2.10
CA ILE A 38 13.14 -19.75 -2.90
C ILE A 38 12.88 -19.73 -4.42
N ASN A 39 11.68 -20.15 -4.84
CA ASN A 39 11.28 -20.21 -6.24
C ASN A 39 10.34 -19.08 -6.67
N PHE A 40 10.13 -18.07 -5.82
CA PHE A 40 9.30 -16.94 -6.20
C PHE A 40 9.91 -16.19 -7.37
N SER A 41 9.12 -16.05 -8.42
CA SER A 41 9.36 -15.09 -9.48
C SER A 41 9.12 -13.67 -8.97
N LEU A 42 9.55 -12.71 -9.77
CA LEU A 42 9.31 -11.29 -9.50
C LEU A 42 7.81 -10.96 -9.35
N LYS A 43 6.96 -11.63 -10.14
CA LYS A 43 5.50 -11.53 -10.08
C LYS A 43 4.93 -12.11 -8.79
N ASP A 44 5.46 -13.22 -8.30
CA ASP A 44 5.02 -13.83 -7.04
C ASP A 44 5.32 -12.88 -5.86
N TRP A 45 6.51 -12.26 -5.86
CA TRP A 45 6.86 -11.25 -4.86
C TRP A 45 5.92 -10.05 -4.86
N LEU A 46 5.63 -9.49 -6.04
CA LEU A 46 4.69 -8.37 -6.15
C LEU A 46 3.33 -8.75 -5.56
N SER A 47 2.77 -9.89 -6.00
CA SER A 47 1.45 -10.35 -5.53
C SER A 47 1.40 -10.48 -4.01
N GLU A 48 2.46 -11.01 -3.40
CA GLU A 48 2.52 -11.18 -1.95
C GLU A 48 2.69 -9.86 -1.19
N PHE A 49 3.41 -8.88 -1.75
CA PHE A 49 3.50 -7.55 -1.15
C PHE A 49 2.22 -6.74 -1.30
N GLU A 50 1.54 -6.80 -2.45
CA GLU A 50 0.24 -6.15 -2.67
C GLU A 50 -0.81 -6.67 -1.69
N TYR A 51 -0.89 -8.00 -1.55
CA TYR A 51 -1.80 -8.63 -0.60
C TYR A 51 -1.57 -8.11 0.83
N ARG A 52 -0.31 -8.08 1.29
CA ARG A 52 0.04 -7.60 2.64
C ARG A 52 -0.14 -6.09 2.80
N SER A 53 0.10 -5.31 1.75
CA SER A 53 -0.12 -3.87 1.77
C SER A 53 -1.61 -3.56 1.92
N HIS A 54 -2.48 -4.33 1.27
CA HIS A 54 -3.93 -4.24 1.47
C HIS A 54 -4.33 -4.51 2.93
N TRP A 55 -3.79 -5.57 3.55
CA TRP A 55 -4.03 -5.85 4.97
C TRP A 55 -3.49 -4.77 5.90
N ARG A 56 -2.29 -4.24 5.62
CA ARG A 56 -1.70 -3.13 6.39
C ARG A 56 -2.58 -1.89 6.32
N TYR A 57 -3.07 -1.55 5.12
CA TYR A 57 -3.98 -0.43 4.91
C TYR A 57 -5.28 -0.63 5.71
N PHE A 58 -5.91 -1.80 5.57
CA PHE A 58 -7.12 -2.13 6.30
C PHE A 58 -6.93 -1.98 7.82
N LEU A 59 -5.82 -2.48 8.34
CA LEU A 59 -5.49 -2.43 9.77
C LEU A 59 -5.14 -1.02 10.29
N GLY A 60 -4.60 -0.14 9.43
CA GLY A 60 -4.30 1.24 9.77
C GLY A 60 -5.58 2.09 9.91
N ASP A 61 -6.56 1.84 9.04
CA ASP A 61 -7.86 2.52 9.07
C ASP A 61 -8.79 1.97 10.17
N ALA A 62 -8.65 0.67 10.48
CA ALA A 62 -9.39 -0.06 11.51
C ALA A 62 -9.18 0.42 12.97
N SER A 63 -8.46 1.53 13.20
CA SER A 63 -8.48 2.23 14.50
C SER A 63 -9.91 2.55 15.00
N GLN A 64 -10.92 2.51 14.11
CA GLN A 64 -12.34 2.65 14.47
C GLN A 64 -13.18 1.36 14.47
N ASN A 65 -12.72 0.24 13.90
CA ASN A 65 -13.50 -1.01 13.83
C ASN A 65 -12.63 -2.23 14.08
N ARG A 66 -12.93 -3.00 15.13
CA ARG A 66 -12.31 -4.31 15.34
C ARG A 66 -12.61 -5.20 14.14
N LEU A 67 -11.57 -5.78 13.56
CA LEU A 67 -11.69 -6.85 12.59
C LEU A 67 -12.54 -7.98 13.17
N ASN A 68 -13.42 -8.54 12.36
CA ASN A 68 -14.19 -9.71 12.75
C ASN A 68 -13.32 -10.99 12.64
N GLU A 69 -13.75 -12.05 13.32
CA GLU A 69 -13.04 -13.34 13.35
C GLU A 69 -12.86 -13.94 11.94
N GLU A 70 -13.81 -13.68 11.05
CA GLU A 70 -13.78 -14.13 9.66
C GLU A 70 -12.60 -13.52 8.87
N GLN A 71 -12.36 -12.22 9.02
CA GLN A 71 -11.23 -11.54 8.37
C GLN A 71 -9.90 -12.05 8.90
N MET A 72 -9.78 -12.28 10.21
CA MET A 72 -8.57 -12.90 10.77
C MET A 72 -8.35 -14.30 10.18
N LEU A 73 -9.42 -15.07 10.01
CA LEU A 73 -9.37 -16.40 9.42
C LEU A 73 -8.97 -16.37 7.94
N LEU A 74 -9.45 -15.39 7.16
CA LEU A 74 -9.04 -15.19 5.76
C LEU A 74 -7.55 -14.91 5.65
N TYR A 75 -7.03 -14.00 6.48
CA TYR A 75 -5.61 -13.70 6.52
C TYR A 75 -4.78 -14.92 6.93
N ALA A 76 -5.18 -15.62 7.99
CA ALA A 76 -4.51 -16.83 8.46
C ALA A 76 -4.51 -17.94 7.40
N ARG A 77 -5.59 -18.12 6.64
CA ARG A 77 -5.66 -19.08 5.53
C ARG A 77 -4.70 -18.73 4.39
N HIS A 78 -4.60 -17.45 4.02
CA HIS A 78 -3.64 -17.02 3.00
C HIS A 78 -2.21 -17.28 3.44
N ILE A 79 -1.86 -16.88 4.67
CA ILE A 79 -0.54 -17.17 5.22
C ILE A 79 -0.31 -18.68 5.27
N ALA A 80 -1.28 -19.47 5.72
CA ALA A 80 -1.15 -20.92 5.75
C ALA A 80 -1.01 -21.51 4.33
N LYS A 81 -1.56 -20.91 3.28
CA LYS A 81 -1.29 -21.34 1.90
C LYS A 81 0.19 -21.17 1.55
N ILE A 82 0.84 -20.13 2.06
CA ILE A 82 2.27 -19.90 1.90
C ILE A 82 3.08 -20.74 2.89
N GLY A 83 2.58 -20.94 4.11
CA GLY A 83 3.26 -21.44 5.31
C GLY A 83 2.95 -22.88 5.74
N SER A 84 1.94 -23.55 5.19
CA SER A 84 1.49 -24.87 5.67
C SER A 84 1.86 -26.03 4.74
N GLN A 85 2.35 -27.10 5.39
CA GLN A 85 1.93 -28.46 5.10
C GLN A 85 0.44 -28.55 5.45
N SER A 86 -0.43 -28.85 4.47
CA SER A 86 -1.77 -29.43 4.67
C SER A 86 -2.46 -29.05 6.00
N LEU A 87 -3.11 -27.89 6.07
CA LEU A 87 -4.26 -27.77 6.97
C LEU A 87 -5.22 -28.91 6.58
N GLY A 88 -5.52 -29.81 7.52
CA GLY A 88 -6.24 -31.05 7.26
C GLY A 88 -7.56 -30.84 6.50
N PRO A 89 -8.07 -31.88 5.83
CA PRO A 89 -9.21 -31.79 4.91
C PRO A 89 -10.52 -31.60 5.68
N GLU A 90 -10.74 -30.43 6.26
CA GLU A 90 -12.08 -30.00 6.65
C GLU A 90 -12.59 -28.99 5.63
N LYS A 91 -13.64 -29.42 4.93
CA LYS A 91 -14.33 -28.75 3.84
C LYS A 91 -14.70 -27.32 4.25
N ALA A 92 -14.06 -26.36 3.61
CA ALA A 92 -14.65 -25.04 3.41
C ALA A 92 -14.46 -24.69 1.94
N ASP A 93 -15.47 -25.04 1.13
CA ASP A 93 -15.73 -24.40 -0.15
C ASP A 93 -16.13 -22.94 0.15
N ILE A 94 -15.13 -22.13 0.51
CA ILE A 94 -15.25 -20.68 0.48
C ILE A 94 -14.38 -20.29 -0.69
N GLU A 95 -15.00 -20.17 -1.86
CA GLU A 95 -14.44 -19.38 -2.93
C GLU A 95 -14.15 -18.01 -2.32
N CYS A 96 -12.87 -17.77 -2.03
CA CYS A 96 -12.39 -16.45 -1.67
C CYS A 96 -12.50 -15.63 -2.95
N ARG A 97 -13.72 -15.13 -3.21
CA ARG A 97 -13.99 -14.13 -4.22
C ARG A 97 -13.46 -12.81 -3.64
N ILE A 98 -12.14 -12.73 -3.52
CA ILE A 98 -11.44 -11.48 -3.71
C ILE A 98 -11.83 -11.13 -5.14
N GLU A 99 -12.90 -10.35 -5.33
CA GLU A 99 -13.02 -9.61 -6.58
C GLU A 99 -11.67 -8.91 -6.67
N PRO A 100 -10.79 -9.25 -7.63
CA PRO A 100 -9.63 -8.41 -7.83
C PRO A 100 -10.24 -7.03 -8.00
N HIS A 101 -9.92 -6.12 -7.09
CA HIS A 101 -9.99 -4.73 -7.47
C HIS A 101 -8.99 -4.69 -8.62
N GLU A 102 -9.50 -4.82 -9.84
CA GLU A 102 -8.75 -4.54 -11.04
C GLU A 102 -8.39 -3.06 -10.86
N PHE A 103 -7.25 -2.83 -10.22
CA PHE A 103 -6.45 -1.67 -10.50
C PHE A 103 -6.13 -1.83 -11.97
N SER A 104 -7.05 -1.32 -12.79
CA SER A 104 -6.91 -1.21 -14.22
C SER A 104 -5.78 -0.20 -14.42
N TYR A 105 -4.56 -0.68 -14.34
CA TYR A 105 -3.38 0.00 -14.87
C TYR A 105 -3.51 -0.04 -16.40
N SER A 106 -4.48 0.70 -16.91
CA SER A 106 -4.61 1.02 -18.32
C SER A 106 -3.75 2.26 -18.51
N PRO A 107 -2.62 2.18 -19.23
CA PRO A 107 -1.63 3.27 -19.24
C PRO A 107 -2.15 4.58 -19.87
N VAL A 108 -3.31 4.56 -20.54
CA VAL A 108 -4.07 5.75 -20.95
C VAL A 108 -5.56 5.39 -21.02
N ARG A 109 -6.39 5.97 -20.14
CA ARG A 109 -7.83 6.14 -20.41
C ARG A 109 -8.13 7.62 -20.30
N SER A 110 -8.79 8.18 -21.31
CA SER A 110 -9.43 9.49 -21.17
C SER A 110 -10.51 9.35 -20.10
N ILE A 111 -10.24 9.87 -18.89
CA ILE A 111 -11.25 9.96 -17.84
C ILE A 111 -12.11 11.17 -18.19
N LYS A 112 -13.38 10.93 -18.53
CA LYS A 112 -14.34 12.01 -18.72
C LYS A 112 -14.47 12.81 -17.42
N PRO A 113 -14.64 14.14 -17.44
CA PRO A 113 -14.81 14.98 -16.24
C PRO A 113 -15.91 14.49 -15.28
N SER A 114 -16.94 13.81 -15.78
CA SER A 114 -17.98 13.17 -14.96
C SER A 114 -17.46 12.09 -14.01
N HIS A 115 -16.33 11.45 -14.31
CA HIS A 115 -15.68 10.47 -13.43
C HIS A 115 -14.74 11.13 -12.41
N LEU A 116 -14.23 12.33 -12.71
CA LEU A 116 -13.47 13.17 -11.78
C LEU A 116 -14.36 13.63 -10.61
N ALA A 117 -15.60 14.04 -10.92
CA ALA A 117 -16.60 14.43 -9.92
C ALA A 117 -17.04 13.28 -8.99
N ALA A 118 -16.95 12.03 -9.45
CA ALA A 118 -17.31 10.85 -8.63
C ALA A 118 -16.19 10.41 -7.67
N HIS A 119 -14.93 10.73 -7.98
CA HIS A 119 -13.77 10.39 -7.15
C HIS A 119 -13.34 11.51 -6.20
N ALA A 120 -13.67 12.75 -6.53
CA ALA A 120 -13.42 13.89 -5.68
C ALA A 120 -14.65 14.09 -4.77
N GLY A 121 -14.62 13.57 -3.54
CA GLY A 121 -15.72 13.71 -2.58
C GLY A 121 -16.16 15.17 -2.36
N ASP A 122 -17.30 15.37 -1.69
CA ASP A 122 -18.05 16.64 -1.52
C ASP A 122 -17.19 17.90 -1.22
N VAL A 123 -16.01 17.73 -0.63
CA VAL A 123 -15.05 18.81 -0.32
C VAL A 123 -14.52 19.48 -1.60
N PHE A 124 -14.20 18.69 -2.64
CA PHE A 124 -13.66 19.21 -3.90
C PHE A 124 -14.67 20.04 -4.68
N PHE A 125 -15.95 19.69 -4.54
CA PHE A 125 -17.02 20.26 -5.33
C PHE A 125 -17.39 21.68 -4.88
N SER A 126 -17.54 21.89 -3.56
CA SER A 126 -17.90 23.19 -3.01
C SER A 126 -16.82 24.26 -3.22
N GLU A 127 -15.55 23.90 -3.10
CA GLU A 127 -14.42 24.83 -3.31
C GLU A 127 -14.15 25.13 -4.78
N LEU A 128 -14.29 24.14 -5.66
CA LEU A 128 -14.18 24.33 -7.11
C LEU A 128 -15.26 25.29 -7.62
N VAL A 129 -16.52 25.06 -7.23
CA VAL A 129 -17.67 25.91 -7.57
C VAL A 129 -17.48 27.34 -7.05
N SER A 130 -16.99 27.50 -5.82
CA SER A 130 -16.70 28.82 -5.24
C SER A 130 -15.58 29.57 -5.99
N SER A 131 -14.54 28.84 -6.42
CA SER A 131 -13.40 29.42 -7.15
C SER A 131 -13.73 29.83 -8.59
N LEU A 132 -14.68 29.14 -9.21
CA LEU A 132 -15.20 29.43 -10.55
C LEU A 132 -16.32 30.49 -10.54
N LYS A 133 -16.76 30.95 -9.36
CA LYS A 133 -17.91 31.85 -9.16
C LYS A 133 -19.20 31.31 -9.79
N ILE A 134 -19.34 30.00 -9.86
CA ILE A 134 -20.56 29.35 -10.32
C ILE A 134 -21.48 29.20 -9.12
N ASP A 135 -22.78 29.45 -9.28
CA ASP A 135 -23.73 29.22 -8.20
C ASP A 135 -23.96 27.70 -8.06
N ALA A 136 -23.63 27.13 -6.89
CA ALA A 136 -23.70 25.69 -6.66
C ALA A 136 -25.12 25.12 -6.85
N VAL A 137 -26.12 25.98 -6.67
CA VAL A 137 -27.53 25.64 -6.83
C VAL A 137 -27.90 25.49 -8.31
N ASP A 138 -27.36 26.33 -9.19
CA ASP A 138 -27.62 26.25 -10.64
C ASP A 138 -26.96 25.02 -11.27
N PHE A 139 -25.76 24.65 -10.81
CA PHE A 139 -25.02 23.46 -11.25
C PHE A 139 -25.73 22.14 -10.92
N LEU A 140 -26.39 22.05 -9.76
CA LEU A 140 -27.11 20.84 -9.31
C LEU A 140 -28.55 20.79 -9.83
N ALA A 141 -29.17 21.95 -10.14
CA ALA A 141 -30.57 22.04 -10.54
C ALA A 141 -30.79 22.06 -12.06
N GLY A 142 -29.81 22.49 -12.86
CA GLY A 142 -29.88 22.50 -14.32
C GLY A 142 -28.88 21.52 -14.89
N GLY A 143 -29.34 20.45 -15.55
CA GLY A 143 -28.44 19.57 -16.30
C GLY A 143 -27.59 20.41 -17.27
N MET A 144 -26.26 20.23 -17.19
CA MET A 144 -25.27 21.02 -17.94
C MET A 144 -25.69 21.25 -19.39
N ASP A 145 -25.73 22.52 -19.81
CA ASP A 145 -25.67 22.84 -21.23
C ASP A 145 -24.27 22.47 -21.76
N SER A 146 -24.24 21.95 -22.98
CA SER A 146 -23.06 21.60 -23.76
C SER A 146 -21.93 22.64 -23.76
N THR A 147 -22.25 23.92 -23.55
CA THR A 147 -21.29 25.02 -23.48
C THR A 147 -20.51 25.09 -22.15
N GLU A 148 -21.05 24.56 -21.05
CA GLU A 148 -20.37 24.54 -19.74
C GLU A 148 -19.41 23.34 -19.61
N LEU A 149 -19.63 22.26 -20.36
CA LEU A 149 -18.67 21.15 -20.47
C LEU A 149 -17.33 21.62 -21.08
N GLU A 150 -17.37 22.55 -22.04
CA GLU A 150 -16.17 23.09 -22.70
C GLU A 150 -15.24 23.86 -21.72
N VAL A 151 -15.79 24.42 -20.65
CA VAL A 151 -15.00 25.13 -19.61
C VAL A 151 -14.17 24.14 -18.77
N PHE A 152 -14.68 22.92 -18.57
CA PHE A 152 -13.97 21.85 -17.86
C PHE A 152 -12.92 21.13 -18.72
N ASP A 153 -13.01 21.22 -20.05
CA ASP A 153 -12.04 20.62 -20.98
C ASP A 153 -10.68 21.32 -20.97
N HIS A 154 -10.60 22.52 -20.38
CA HIS A 154 -9.42 23.38 -20.46
C HIS A 154 -9.02 24.00 -19.13
N ILE A 155 -9.09 23.28 -18.01
CA ILE A 155 -8.36 23.72 -16.80
C ILE A 155 -6.87 23.55 -17.08
N PRO A 156 -6.10 24.64 -17.26
CA PRO A 156 -4.69 24.53 -17.55
C PRO A 156 -3.99 23.94 -16.33
N VAL A 157 -3.12 22.94 -16.52
CA VAL A 157 -2.40 22.28 -15.42
C VAL A 157 -1.62 23.27 -14.53
N HIS A 158 -1.21 24.42 -15.07
CA HIS A 158 -0.55 25.48 -14.31
C HIS A 158 -1.48 26.24 -13.34
N LEU A 159 -2.81 26.13 -13.50
CA LEU A 159 -3.81 26.63 -12.55
C LEU A 159 -4.09 25.65 -11.39
N ILE A 160 -3.63 24.40 -11.48
CA ILE A 160 -3.45 23.49 -10.34
C ILE A 160 -2.21 23.98 -9.58
N ASN A 161 -2.34 25.16 -9.00
CA ASN A 161 -1.26 25.85 -8.30
C ASN A 161 -1.04 25.17 -6.94
N LYS A 162 0.20 24.78 -6.64
CA LYS A 162 0.66 24.21 -5.37
C LYS A 162 0.15 24.97 -4.13
N ASN A 163 -0.08 26.29 -4.27
CA ASN A 163 -0.57 27.13 -3.18
C ASN A 163 -2.06 26.97 -2.88
N ARG A 164 -2.84 26.35 -3.77
CA ARG A 164 -4.28 26.11 -3.55
C ARG A 164 -4.57 24.68 -3.11
N TYR A 165 -3.78 23.70 -3.55
CA TYR A 165 -4.12 22.28 -3.32
C TYR A 165 -2.89 21.37 -3.14
N PRO A 166 -2.12 21.54 -2.05
CA PRO A 166 -1.02 20.62 -1.74
C PRO A 166 -1.50 19.17 -1.56
N ASP A 167 -2.74 18.98 -1.08
CA ASP A 167 -3.28 17.67 -0.71
C ASP A 167 -3.70 16.81 -1.91
N ILE A 168 -3.82 17.37 -3.11
CA ILE A 168 -4.29 16.63 -4.30
C ILE A 168 -3.31 15.54 -4.73
N VAL A 169 -2.01 15.85 -4.74
CA VAL A 169 -1.00 14.89 -5.20
C VAL A 169 -0.80 13.76 -4.19
N GLU A 170 -0.95 14.05 -2.90
CA GLU A 170 -0.96 13.03 -1.85
C GLU A 170 -2.22 12.15 -1.94
N ALA A 171 -3.39 12.74 -2.20
CA ALA A 171 -4.65 12.03 -2.36
C ALA A 171 -4.70 11.17 -3.64
N SER A 172 -4.06 11.61 -4.72
CA SER A 172 -4.04 10.91 -6.02
C SER A 172 -2.93 9.87 -6.14
N ASN A 173 -2.22 9.51 -5.06
CA ASN A 173 -1.10 8.56 -5.09
C ASN A 173 0.02 8.94 -6.08
N GLY A 174 0.20 10.23 -6.38
CA GLY A 174 1.15 10.70 -7.38
C GLY A 174 0.68 10.55 -8.83
N GLU A 175 -0.59 10.21 -9.07
CA GLU A 175 -1.22 10.30 -10.38
C GLU A 175 -1.64 11.75 -10.66
N ILE A 176 -1.33 12.25 -11.86
CA ILE A 176 -1.69 13.59 -12.30
C ILE A 176 -2.34 13.47 -13.67
N LEU A 177 -3.47 14.15 -13.84
CA LEU A 177 -4.15 14.22 -15.12
C LEU A 177 -3.45 15.24 -16.02
N ALA A 178 -3.19 14.85 -17.27
CA ALA A 178 -2.61 15.69 -18.30
C ALA A 178 -3.53 15.70 -19.52
N SER A 179 -3.73 16.88 -20.11
CA SER A 179 -4.35 17.03 -21.43
C SER A 179 -3.24 17.14 -22.48
N ILE A 180 -3.37 16.37 -23.56
CA ILE A 180 -2.37 16.26 -24.63
C ILE A 180 -3.05 16.59 -25.96
N ASP A 181 -2.47 17.51 -26.72
CA ASP A 181 -2.89 17.78 -28.10
C ASP A 181 -2.35 16.67 -29.02
N ILE A 182 -3.25 15.80 -29.47
CA ILE A 182 -2.93 14.66 -30.35
C ILE A 182 -2.69 15.06 -31.81
N LEU A 183 -2.91 16.32 -32.18
CA LEU A 183 -2.61 16.83 -33.52
C LEU A 183 -1.17 17.30 -33.68
N ALA A 184 -0.45 17.48 -32.57
CA ALA A 184 0.97 17.82 -32.60
C ALA A 184 1.84 16.62 -33.04
N PRO A 185 3.02 16.85 -33.64
CA PRO A 185 3.96 15.76 -33.93
C PRO A 185 4.42 15.04 -32.65
N ASP A 186 4.62 13.72 -32.74
CA ASP A 186 5.00 12.86 -31.61
C ASP A 186 6.24 13.37 -30.86
N GLU A 187 7.25 13.88 -31.57
CA GLU A 187 8.47 14.40 -30.96
C GLU A 187 8.18 15.62 -30.07
N ILE A 188 7.27 16.49 -30.51
CA ILE A 188 6.85 17.69 -29.76
C ILE A 188 6.05 17.27 -28.52
N ILE A 189 5.13 16.31 -28.67
CA ILE A 189 4.34 15.77 -27.56
C ILE A 189 5.28 15.17 -26.50
N ILE A 190 6.20 14.29 -26.90
CA ILE A 190 7.10 13.58 -26.00
C ILE A 190 8.02 14.56 -25.26
N ASP A 191 8.60 15.53 -25.95
CA ASP A 191 9.51 16.49 -25.33
C ASP A 191 8.76 17.47 -24.41
N GLY A 192 7.55 17.90 -24.79
CA GLY A 192 6.66 18.67 -23.94
C GLY A 192 6.31 17.93 -22.64
N ILE A 193 5.93 16.65 -22.74
CA ILE A 193 5.63 15.80 -21.58
C ILE A 193 6.87 15.62 -20.70
N LYS A 194 8.05 15.38 -21.27
CA LYS A 194 9.29 15.24 -20.48
C LYS A 194 9.59 16.50 -19.68
N GLU A 195 9.50 17.68 -20.29
CA GLU A 195 9.80 18.94 -19.61
C GLU A 195 8.75 19.25 -18.55
N TRP A 196 7.47 19.05 -18.87
CA TRP A 196 6.38 19.16 -17.92
C TRP A 196 6.57 18.23 -16.71
N LEU A 197 6.90 16.94 -16.92
CA LEU A 197 7.15 15.99 -15.84
C LEU A 197 8.32 16.40 -14.93
N LYS A 198 9.40 16.98 -15.49
CA LYS A 198 10.51 17.52 -14.68
C LYS A 198 10.03 18.67 -13.81
N GLN A 199 9.26 19.59 -14.38
CA GLN A 199 8.75 20.76 -13.69
C GLN A 199 7.78 20.35 -12.58
N VAL A 200 6.84 19.43 -12.86
CA VAL A 200 5.92 18.85 -11.87
C VAL A 200 6.68 18.20 -10.72
N ARG A 201 7.66 17.33 -11.00
CA ARG A 201 8.46 16.69 -9.93
C ARG A 201 9.17 17.73 -9.06
N LYS A 202 9.72 18.77 -9.67
CA LYS A 202 10.36 19.88 -8.95
C LYS A 202 9.36 20.66 -8.11
N ASP A 203 8.20 20.99 -8.65
CA ASP A 203 7.18 21.79 -7.98
C ASP A 203 6.60 21.05 -6.78
N PHE A 204 6.33 19.76 -6.91
CA PHE A 204 5.80 18.94 -5.81
C PHE A 204 6.88 18.32 -4.91
N ALA A 205 8.17 18.64 -5.12
CA ALA A 205 9.29 18.02 -4.41
C ALA A 205 9.25 16.47 -4.44
N ILE A 206 8.69 15.91 -5.51
CA ILE A 206 8.63 14.46 -5.73
C ILE A 206 10.02 14.03 -6.17
N ALA A 207 10.67 13.22 -5.35
CA ALA A 207 11.94 12.61 -5.72
C ALA A 207 11.75 11.84 -7.04
N ALA A 208 12.68 12.00 -7.97
CA ALA A 208 12.69 11.16 -9.16
C ALA A 208 12.72 9.69 -8.69
N PRO A 209 11.90 8.81 -9.30
CA PRO A 209 11.89 7.41 -8.90
C PRO A 209 13.32 6.88 -8.95
N GLU A 210 13.72 6.17 -7.89
CA GLU A 210 15.06 5.60 -7.82
C GLU A 210 15.33 4.79 -9.09
N LYS A 211 16.45 5.11 -9.74
CA LYS A 211 16.91 4.34 -10.90
C LYS A 211 17.30 2.94 -10.43
N GLY A 212 16.44 1.97 -10.70
CA GLY A 212 16.72 0.57 -10.44
C GLY A 212 15.52 -0.29 -10.74
N SER A 213 15.74 -1.36 -11.50
CA SER A 213 14.82 -2.49 -11.54
C SER A 213 15.01 -3.34 -10.29
N PHE A 214 13.92 -3.87 -9.75
CA PHE A 214 13.95 -4.98 -8.82
C PHE A 214 14.45 -6.22 -9.56
N GLY A 215 15.48 -6.88 -9.02
CA GLY A 215 16.05 -8.07 -9.64
C GLY A 215 16.36 -9.18 -8.66
N ASP A 216 17.08 -10.20 -9.15
CA ASP A 216 17.48 -11.36 -8.34
C ASP A 216 18.24 -10.98 -7.07
N LYS A 217 19.01 -9.89 -7.12
CA LYS A 217 19.73 -9.37 -5.95
C LYS A 217 18.77 -8.90 -4.86
N ASP A 218 17.70 -8.20 -5.22
CA ASP A 218 16.69 -7.72 -4.28
C ASP A 218 15.88 -8.89 -3.72
N MET A 219 15.44 -9.81 -4.58
CA MET A 219 14.71 -11.01 -4.14
C MET A 219 15.56 -11.88 -3.20
N LYS A 220 16.84 -12.05 -3.50
CA LYS A 220 17.79 -12.73 -2.61
C LYS A 220 17.90 -12.01 -1.27
N LYS A 221 18.06 -10.69 -1.29
CA LYS A 221 18.10 -9.84 -0.09
C LYS A 221 16.82 -10.01 0.74
N TRP A 222 15.64 -9.99 0.12
CA TRP A 222 14.37 -10.13 0.83
C TRP A 222 14.19 -11.50 1.50
N ARG A 223 14.68 -12.57 0.86
CA ARG A 223 14.74 -13.91 1.46
C ARG A 223 15.68 -13.95 2.66
N GLU A 224 16.91 -13.48 2.50
CA GLU A 224 17.92 -13.49 3.55
C GLU A 224 17.48 -12.68 4.78
N PHE A 225 16.80 -11.55 4.55
CA PHE A 225 16.26 -10.72 5.63
C PHE A 225 14.88 -11.13 6.11
N ARG A 226 14.31 -12.23 5.59
CA ARG A 226 12.99 -12.76 5.99
C ARG A 226 11.91 -11.65 5.98
N VAL A 227 11.86 -10.88 4.89
CA VAL A 227 11.02 -9.67 4.79
C VAL A 227 9.52 -10.01 4.84
N LEU A 228 9.05 -11.02 4.09
CA LEU A 228 7.64 -11.44 4.14
C LEU A 228 7.25 -11.98 5.52
N GLN A 229 8.13 -12.77 6.12
CA GLN A 229 7.97 -13.30 7.48
C GLN A 229 7.80 -12.17 8.50
N TYR A 230 8.66 -11.15 8.44
CA TYR A 230 8.56 -9.98 9.30
C TYR A 230 7.20 -9.30 9.13
N ILE A 231 6.78 -9.07 7.88
CA ILE A 231 5.48 -8.46 7.59
C ILE A 231 4.36 -9.29 8.21
N ASP A 232 4.38 -10.61 8.02
CA ASP A 232 3.33 -11.50 8.52
C ASP A 232 3.25 -11.51 10.04
N ILE A 233 4.39 -11.56 10.73
CA ILE A 233 4.45 -11.46 12.20
C ILE A 233 3.88 -10.13 12.67
N THR A 234 4.23 -9.01 12.02
CA THR A 234 3.75 -7.69 12.44
C THR A 234 2.26 -7.50 12.21
N LEU A 235 1.74 -7.93 11.06
CA LEU A 235 0.32 -7.89 10.75
C LEU A 235 -0.46 -8.80 11.70
N PHE A 236 0.03 -10.01 11.95
CA PHE A 236 -0.58 -10.94 12.91
C PHE A 236 -0.59 -10.40 14.34
N ALA A 237 0.52 -9.78 14.79
CA ALA A 237 0.60 -9.15 16.09
C ALA A 237 -0.43 -8.03 16.22
N GLN A 238 -0.57 -7.19 15.18
CA GLN A 238 -1.57 -6.13 15.15
C GLN A 238 -3.01 -6.68 15.17
N LEU A 239 -3.29 -7.73 14.39
CA LEU A 239 -4.58 -8.43 14.37
C LEU A 239 -4.96 -8.99 15.74
N SER A 240 -3.97 -9.55 16.44
CA SER A 240 -4.14 -10.18 17.75
C SER A 240 -4.05 -9.18 18.92
N ASN A 241 -3.89 -7.89 18.62
CA ASN A 241 -3.63 -6.83 19.61
C ASN A 241 -2.46 -7.18 20.56
N LEU A 242 -1.39 -7.74 19.98
CA LEU A 242 -0.15 -8.10 20.64
C LEU A 242 0.92 -7.04 20.33
N GLU A 243 1.60 -6.57 21.37
CA GLU A 243 2.78 -5.74 21.22
C GLU A 243 4.03 -6.63 21.21
N LEU A 244 4.65 -6.79 20.04
CA LEU A 244 5.93 -7.46 19.91
C LEU A 244 7.06 -6.44 19.84
N THR A 245 8.02 -6.58 20.76
CA THR A 245 9.27 -5.82 20.69
C THR A 245 10.13 -6.29 19.52
N GLN A 246 11.03 -5.42 19.04
CA GLN A 246 12.00 -5.78 18.01
C GLN A 246 12.89 -6.96 18.42
N TYR A 247 13.15 -7.10 19.73
CA TYR A 247 13.85 -8.26 20.27
C TYR A 247 13.05 -9.54 20.04
N GLN A 248 11.77 -9.56 20.41
CA GLN A 248 10.91 -10.73 20.23
C GLN A 248 10.75 -11.10 18.75
N ILE A 249 10.56 -10.11 17.87
CA ILE A 249 10.49 -10.35 16.43
C ILE A 249 11.82 -10.91 15.91
N GLY A 250 12.95 -10.36 16.36
CA GLY A 250 14.28 -10.86 16.03
C GLY A 250 14.48 -12.31 16.47
N GLU A 251 14.08 -12.63 17.70
CA GLU A 251 14.13 -13.99 18.25
C GLU A 251 13.18 -14.96 17.56
N ILE A 252 12.08 -14.50 16.93
CA ILE A 252 11.20 -15.37 16.15
C ILE A 252 11.82 -15.59 14.76
N LEU A 253 12.21 -14.49 14.12
CA LEU A 253 12.78 -14.50 12.78
C LEU A 253 14.08 -15.26 12.76
N PHE A 254 15.08 -14.95 13.57
CA PHE A 254 16.46 -15.45 13.42
C PHE A 254 16.93 -16.33 14.59
N HIS A 255 16.04 -17.16 15.13
CA HIS A 255 16.33 -18.06 16.26
C HIS A 255 17.42 -19.11 15.98
N ASP A 256 17.65 -19.40 14.71
CA ASP A 256 18.63 -20.33 14.16
C ASP A 256 20.00 -19.69 13.89
N GLU A 257 20.11 -18.35 14.00
CA GLU A 257 21.36 -17.62 13.74
C GLU A 257 22.03 -17.12 15.03
N LEU A 258 23.37 -17.08 15.01
CA LEU A 258 24.19 -16.55 16.12
C LEU A 258 24.30 -15.01 16.15
N CYS A 259 23.67 -14.31 15.21
CA CYS A 259 23.81 -12.86 15.03
C CYS A 259 22.84 -12.06 15.94
N PRO A 260 23.15 -10.82 16.37
CA PRO A 260 22.21 -9.99 17.13
C PRO A 260 20.95 -9.66 16.31
N ALA A 261 19.92 -10.49 16.47
CA ALA A 261 18.66 -10.40 15.74
C ALA A 261 17.93 -9.03 15.88
N PRO A 262 17.88 -8.37 17.06
CA PRO A 262 17.09 -7.14 17.22
C PRO A 262 17.61 -5.98 16.37
N GLU A 263 18.93 -5.84 16.27
CA GLU A 263 19.55 -4.73 15.56
C GLU A 263 19.41 -4.90 14.04
N ARG A 264 19.47 -6.14 13.55
CA ARG A 264 19.17 -6.48 12.17
C ARG A 264 17.72 -6.14 11.82
N VAL A 265 16.77 -6.48 12.71
CA VAL A 265 15.36 -6.13 12.52
C VAL A 265 15.19 -4.62 12.40
N ARG A 266 15.78 -3.85 13.32
CA ARG A 266 15.65 -2.39 13.37
C ARG A 266 16.29 -1.68 12.17
N LYS A 267 17.52 -2.05 11.80
CA LYS A 267 18.31 -1.35 10.79
C LYS A 267 18.02 -1.80 9.37
N THR A 268 17.56 -3.04 9.17
CA THR A 268 17.47 -3.63 7.84
C THR A 268 16.10 -4.21 7.55
N VAL A 269 15.62 -5.16 8.35
CA VAL A 269 14.39 -5.90 8.02
C VAL A 269 13.17 -4.99 8.01
N LYS A 270 12.98 -4.20 9.08
CA LYS A 270 11.85 -3.28 9.19
C LYS A 270 11.87 -2.22 8.08
N PRO A 271 12.97 -1.47 7.85
CA PRO A 271 13.01 -0.49 6.76
C PRO A 271 12.74 -1.12 5.39
N GLU A 272 13.24 -2.33 5.13
CA GLU A 272 13.00 -3.03 3.87
C GLU A 272 11.54 -3.45 3.72
N ALA A 273 10.93 -3.98 4.79
CA ALA A 273 9.51 -4.32 4.81
C ALA A 273 8.61 -3.08 4.64
N ASP A 274 8.91 -2.00 5.35
CA ASP A 274 8.19 -0.73 5.22
C ASP A 274 8.31 -0.19 3.80
N ARG A 275 9.52 -0.24 3.22
CA ARG A 275 9.75 0.15 1.82
C ARG A 275 8.93 -0.71 0.86
N MET A 276 8.86 -2.03 1.02
CA MET A 276 8.14 -2.90 0.08
C MET A 276 6.62 -2.84 0.22
N LEU A 277 6.11 -2.42 1.37
CA LEU A 277 4.68 -2.17 1.57
C LEU A 277 4.25 -0.75 1.19
N ASP A 278 5.22 0.14 0.96
CA ASP A 278 4.97 1.50 0.47
C ASP A 278 4.33 1.47 -0.93
N ARG A 279 3.35 2.35 -1.12
CA ARG A 279 2.58 2.43 -2.38
C ARG A 279 3.47 2.75 -3.58
N HIS A 280 4.46 3.63 -3.42
CA HIS A 280 5.35 3.99 -4.54
C HIS A 280 6.25 2.82 -4.94
N SER A 281 6.74 2.04 -3.98
CA SER A 281 7.51 0.84 -4.27
C SER A 281 6.68 -0.19 -5.03
N LEU A 282 5.44 -0.44 -4.60
CA LEU A 282 4.53 -1.36 -5.28
C LEU A 282 4.16 -0.91 -6.69
N ALA A 283 3.85 0.38 -6.88
CA ALA A 283 3.58 0.94 -8.20
C ALA A 283 4.79 0.80 -9.13
N ARG A 284 6.00 1.10 -8.64
CA ARG A 284 7.24 0.90 -9.40
C ARG A 284 7.42 -0.58 -9.77
N PHE A 285 7.09 -1.46 -8.83
CA PHE A 285 7.26 -2.89 -9.00
C PHE A 285 6.30 -3.45 -10.06
N SER A 286 5.03 -3.03 -10.02
CA SER A 286 4.01 -3.33 -11.02
C SER A 286 4.39 -2.80 -12.40
N LEU A 287 4.82 -1.54 -12.49
CA LEU A 287 5.26 -0.93 -13.75
C LEU A 287 6.41 -1.70 -14.38
N GLN A 288 7.41 -2.11 -13.59
CA GLN A 288 8.53 -2.89 -14.11
C GLN A 288 8.05 -4.18 -14.79
N LEU A 289 7.18 -4.95 -14.12
CA LEU A 289 6.66 -6.19 -14.68
C LEU A 289 5.88 -5.96 -15.97
N ALA A 290 5.14 -4.86 -16.08
CA ALA A 290 4.41 -4.51 -17.29
C ALA A 290 5.32 -4.20 -18.49
N TYR A 291 6.58 -3.79 -18.27
CA TYR A 291 7.56 -3.57 -19.34
C TYR A 291 8.35 -4.83 -19.70
N GLU A 292 8.32 -5.88 -18.86
CA GLU A 292 9.04 -7.14 -19.10
C GLU A 292 8.20 -8.16 -19.91
N THR A 293 6.89 -7.92 -20.07
CA THR A 293 5.94 -8.74 -20.85
C THR A 293 5.76 -8.24 -22.27
#